data_AF-A0A5E3XCA1-F1
#
_entry.id   AF-A0A5E3XCA1-F1
#
_cell.length_a   1.000
_cell.length_b   1.000
_cell.length_c   1.000
_cell.angle_alpha   90.00
_cell.angle_beta   90.00
_cell.angle_gamma   90.00
#
_symmetry.space_group_name_H-M   'P 1'
#
loop_
_entity.id
_entity.type
_entity.pdbx_description
1 polymer ?
#
loop_
_entity_poly.entity_id
_entity_poly.type
_entity_poly.pdbx_seq_one_letter_code
_entity_poly.pdbx_strand_id
1 'polypeptide(L)'
;MAHTDFRLNASQNSVLTAILEEEFQPVIVEMDPLFEGGYVAVRAWVELRKAMLFDQTSFLPKDLDERHERLYRQKVDRRFRNYYGNRHRVFTQAQANPNH
;
A
#
# COMPACT_ATOMS: atom_id res chain seq x y z
N MET A 1 -10.20 23.48 -15.02
CA MET A 1 -8.92 22.85 -14.64
C MET A 1 -9.14 21.35 -14.64
N ALA A 2 -8.56 20.61 -15.58
CA ALA A 2 -8.78 19.18 -15.68
C ALA A 2 -8.07 18.48 -14.50
N HIS A 3 -8.84 17.89 -13.58
CA HIS A 3 -8.33 16.86 -12.70
C HIS A 3 -8.02 15.67 -13.61
N THR A 4 -6.78 15.56 -14.10
CA THR A 4 -6.32 14.34 -14.74
C THR A 4 -6.37 13.26 -13.66
N ASP A 5 -7.42 12.43 -13.69
CA ASP A 5 -7.57 11.28 -12.81
C ASP A 5 -6.41 10.31 -13.08
N PHE A 6 -5.30 10.51 -12.38
CA PHE A 6 -4.10 9.72 -12.57
C PHE A 6 -4.35 8.30 -12.06
N ARG A 7 -4.50 7.33 -12.98
CA ARG A 7 -4.95 5.96 -12.67
C ARG A 7 -3.83 4.96 -12.92
N LEU A 8 -3.58 4.10 -11.93
CA LEU A 8 -2.74 2.91 -12.11
C LEU A 8 -3.39 2.04 -13.20
N ASN A 9 -2.61 1.58 -14.17
CA ASN A 9 -3.09 0.65 -15.18
C ASN A 9 -3.37 -0.75 -14.56
N ALA A 10 -3.94 -1.67 -15.35
CA ALA A 10 -4.31 -2.99 -14.86
C ALA A 10 -3.10 -3.79 -14.32
N SER A 11 -1.98 -3.75 -15.03
CA SER A 11 -0.73 -4.43 -14.62
C SER A 11 -0.18 -3.86 -13.31
N GLN A 12 -0.13 -2.53 -13.19
CA GLN A 12 0.35 -1.85 -11.99
C GLN A 12 -0.54 -2.13 -10.77
N ASN A 13 -1.87 -2.18 -10.95
CA ASN A 13 -2.77 -2.60 -9.88
C ASN A 13 -2.55 -4.06 -9.50
N SER A 14 -2.37 -4.96 -10.47
CA SER A 14 -2.12 -6.38 -10.20
C SER A 14 -0.83 -6.58 -9.41
N VAL A 15 0.27 -5.93 -9.82
CA VAL A 15 1.53 -5.97 -9.08
C VAL A 15 1.34 -5.41 -7.66
N LEU A 16 0.68 -4.27 -7.53
CA LEU A 16 0.47 -3.67 -6.21
C LEU A 16 -0.43 -4.54 -5.32
N THR A 17 -1.46 -5.18 -5.87
CA THR A 17 -2.31 -6.12 -5.13
C THR A 17 -1.50 -7.32 -4.65
N ALA A 18 -0.67 -7.92 -5.51
CA ALA A 18 0.21 -9.02 -5.13
C ALA A 18 1.14 -8.62 -3.98
N ILE A 19 1.78 -7.44 -4.08
CA ILE A 19 2.63 -6.92 -2.99
C ILE A 19 1.83 -6.75 -1.69
N LEU A 20 0.60 -6.25 -1.75
CA LEU A 20 -0.22 -6.04 -0.56
C LEU A 20 -0.65 -7.36 0.10
N GLU A 21 -0.99 -8.36 -0.68
CA GLU A 21 -1.54 -9.63 -0.20
C GLU A 21 -0.46 -10.65 0.17
N GLU A 22 0.59 -10.75 -0.64
CA GLU A 22 1.62 -11.79 -0.52
C GLU A 22 2.80 -11.33 0.33
N GLU A 23 3.15 -10.03 0.29
CA GLU A 23 4.32 -9.51 1.01
C GLU A 23 3.93 -8.68 2.24
N PHE A 24 3.03 -7.71 2.07
CA PHE A 24 2.71 -6.74 3.12
C PHE A 24 1.83 -7.33 4.22
N GLN A 25 0.89 -8.22 3.88
CA GLN A 25 0.03 -8.86 4.87
C GLN A 25 0.83 -9.66 5.92
N PRO A 26 1.78 -10.55 5.55
CA PRO A 26 2.66 -11.20 6.52
C PRO A 26 3.42 -10.20 7.42
N VAL A 27 3.91 -9.10 6.83
CA VAL A 27 4.65 -8.07 7.57
C VAL A 27 3.78 -7.37 8.60
N ILE A 28 2.51 -7.09 8.30
CA ILE A 28 1.57 -6.55 9.30
C ILE A 28 1.43 -7.53 10.47
N VAL A 29 1.24 -8.82 10.19
CA VAL A 29 1.06 -9.85 11.22
C VAL A 29 2.32 -10.02 12.08
N GLU A 30 3.50 -9.88 11.47
CA GLU A 30 4.77 -9.99 12.19
C GLU A 30 5.09 -8.74 13.03
N MET A 31 4.93 -7.54 12.45
CA MET A 31 5.38 -6.29 13.06
C MET A 31 4.33 -5.62 13.95
N ASP A 32 3.04 -5.79 13.67
CA ASP A 32 1.95 -5.22 14.45
C ASP A 32 0.74 -6.18 14.54
N PRO A 33 0.92 -7.37 15.15
CA PRO A 33 -0.11 -8.42 15.21
C PRO A 33 -1.42 -7.97 15.85
N LEU A 34 -1.37 -6.97 16.73
CA LEU A 34 -2.51 -6.45 17.48
C LEU A 34 -2.98 -5.07 16.98
N PHE A 35 -2.34 -4.51 15.94
CA PHE A 35 -2.62 -3.18 15.39
C PHE A 35 -2.47 -2.01 16.40
N GLU A 36 -1.66 -2.17 17.44
CA GLU A 36 -1.44 -1.16 18.49
C GLU A 36 -0.43 -0.09 18.07
N GLY A 37 0.59 -0.48 17.29
CA GLY A 37 1.63 0.43 16.80
C GLY A 37 1.15 1.32 15.64
N GLY A 38 0.04 0.93 15.00
CA GLY A 38 -0.51 1.63 13.86
C GLY A 38 0.40 1.54 12.64
N TYR A 39 0.11 2.35 11.62
CA TYR A 39 0.87 2.33 10.37
C TYR A 39 2.37 2.65 10.54
N VAL A 40 2.76 3.28 11.66
CA VAL A 40 4.16 3.56 11.99
C VAL A 40 4.96 2.27 12.17
N ALA A 41 4.37 1.22 12.74
CA ALA A 41 5.04 -0.06 12.98
C ALA A 41 5.57 -0.70 11.69
N VAL A 42 4.82 -0.56 10.59
CA VAL A 42 5.18 -1.13 9.28
C VAL A 42 5.82 -0.13 8.32
N ARG A 43 5.93 1.15 8.72
CA ARG A 43 6.33 2.24 7.82
C ARG A 43 7.71 2.02 7.22
N ALA A 44 8.68 1.58 8.02
CA ALA A 44 10.05 1.38 7.54
C ALA A 44 10.11 0.34 6.41
N TRP A 45 9.40 -0.78 6.57
CA TRP A 45 9.29 -1.80 5.53
C TRP A 45 8.60 -1.25 4.28
N VAL A 46 7.50 -0.51 4.43
CA VAL A 46 6.77 0.07 3.29
C VAL A 46 7.62 1.07 2.51
N GLU A 47 8.39 1.93 3.18
CA GLU A 47 9.30 2.87 2.49
C GLU A 47 10.36 2.12 1.69
N LEU A 48 11.00 1.10 2.26
CA LEU A 48 11.98 0.29 1.57
C LEU A 48 11.36 -0.42 0.36
N ARG A 49 10.21 -1.07 0.55
CA ARG A 49 9.57 -1.83 -0.53
C ARG A 49 9.07 -0.93 -1.66
N LYS A 50 8.56 0.26 -1.33
CA LYS A 50 8.21 1.30 -2.32
C LYS A 50 9.44 1.75 -3.10
N ALA A 51 10.57 1.98 -2.44
CA ALA A 51 11.81 2.37 -3.11
C ALA A 51 12.21 1.30 -4.14
N MET A 52 12.21 0.02 -3.76
CA MET A 52 12.48 -1.09 -4.67
C MET A 52 11.48 -1.17 -5.82
N LEU A 53 10.19 -0.94 -5.55
CA LEU A 53 9.13 -0.95 -6.57
C LEU A 53 9.32 0.15 -7.61
N PHE A 54 9.76 1.34 -7.18
CA PHE A 54 10.00 2.47 -8.10
C PHE A 54 11.35 2.39 -8.81
N ASP A 55 12.33 1.69 -8.24
CA ASP A 55 13.64 1.44 -8.85
C ASP A 55 13.57 0.36 -9.94
N GLN A 56 12.61 -0.56 -9.86
CA GLN A 56 12.28 -1.47 -10.97
C GLN A 56 11.74 -0.66 -12.15
N THR A 57 12.62 -0.40 -13.13
CA THR A 57 12.50 0.49 -14.31
C THR A 57 11.20 0.40 -15.15
N SER A 58 10.28 -0.52 -14.85
CA SER A 58 9.04 -0.74 -15.58
C SER A 58 7.76 -0.37 -14.82
N PHE A 59 7.84 -0.08 -13.51
CA PHE A 59 6.62 0.21 -12.74
C PHE A 59 6.11 1.64 -12.98
N LEU A 60 7.00 2.62 -13.02
CA LEU A 60 6.67 3.99 -13.40
C LEU A 60 6.62 4.10 -14.94
N PRO A 61 5.58 4.73 -15.51
CA PRO A 61 5.56 5.10 -16.91
C PRO A 61 6.83 5.86 -17.31
N LYS A 62 7.45 5.43 -18.41
CA LYS A 62 8.53 6.18 -19.07
C LYS A 62 7.96 7.54 -19.48
N ASP A 63 8.67 8.62 -19.19
CA ASP A 63 8.27 10.01 -19.53
C ASP A 63 7.23 10.68 -18.61
N LEU A 64 7.14 10.27 -17.34
CA LEU A 64 6.45 11.05 -16.31
C LEU A 64 7.21 12.34 -15.98
N ASP A 65 6.50 13.47 -15.92
CA ASP A 65 7.05 14.66 -15.25
C ASP A 65 7.05 14.48 -13.72
N GLU A 66 7.81 15.33 -13.02
CA GLU A 66 7.97 15.28 -11.56
C GLU A 66 6.65 15.36 -10.80
N ARG A 67 5.69 16.13 -11.31
CA ARG A 67 4.37 16.30 -10.67
C ARG A 67 3.59 14.99 -10.73
N HIS A 68 3.56 14.37 -11.90
CA HIS A 68 2.85 13.12 -12.11
C HIS A 68 3.53 11.95 -11.39
N GLU A 69 4.86 11.92 -11.36
CA GLU A 69 5.60 10.95 -10.54
C GLU A 69 5.24 11.09 -9.05
N ARG A 70 5.20 12.32 -8.53
CA ARG A 70 4.78 12.58 -7.14
C ARG A 70 3.37 12.08 -6.87
N LEU A 71 2.42 12.34 -7.77
CA LEU A 71 1.04 11.84 -7.64
C LEU A 71 1.00 10.31 -7.66
N TYR A 72 1.84 9.68 -8.48
CA TYR A 72 1.96 8.23 -8.57
C TYR A 72 2.44 7.63 -7.25
N ARG A 73 3.53 8.18 -6.69
CA ARG A 73 4.07 7.78 -5.38
C ARG A 73 3.04 7.95 -4.26
N GLN A 74 2.29 9.06 -4.25
CA GLN A 74 1.21 9.29 -3.29
C GLN A 74 0.08 8.26 -3.42
N LYS A 75 -0.28 7.87 -4.65
CA LYS A 75 -1.34 6.89 -4.89
C LYS A 75 -0.94 5.51 -4.39
N VAL A 76 0.30 5.11 -4.61
CA VAL A 76 0.87 3.87 -4.05
C VAL A 76 0.88 3.94 -2.52
N ASP A 77 1.36 5.03 -1.93
CA ASP A 77 1.35 5.20 -0.46
C ASP A 77 -0.06 5.07 0.14
N ARG A 78 -1.04 5.71 -0.49
CA ARG A 78 -2.45 5.61 -0.09
C ARG A 78 -2.97 4.18 -0.14
N ARG A 79 -2.53 3.36 -1.09
CA ARG A 79 -2.94 1.95 -1.19
C ARG A 79 -2.44 1.13 0.00
N PHE A 80 -1.18 1.30 0.41
CA PHE A 80 -0.65 0.65 1.62
C PHE A 80 -1.39 1.08 2.87
N ARG A 81 -1.60 2.39 3.07
CA ARG A 81 -2.34 2.92 4.23
C ARG A 81 -3.78 2.40 4.28
N ASN A 82 -4.48 2.42 3.15
CA ASN A 82 -5.85 1.92 3.05
C ASN A 82 -5.91 0.42 3.34
N TYR A 83 -4.97 -0.37 2.81
CA TYR A 83 -4.90 -1.80 3.07
C TYR A 83 -4.71 -2.10 4.56
N TYR A 84 -3.73 -1.42 5.19
CA TYR A 84 -3.50 -1.51 6.62
C TYR A 84 -4.76 -1.15 7.43
N GLY A 85 -5.40 -0.01 7.11
CA GLY A 85 -6.61 0.44 7.80
C GLY A 85 -7.77 -0.54 7.66
N ASN A 86 -7.93 -1.17 6.48
CA ASN A 86 -8.93 -2.20 6.28
C ASN A 86 -8.64 -3.45 7.12
N ARG A 87 -7.38 -3.90 7.19
CA ARG A 87 -6.99 -5.04 8.03
C ARG A 87 -7.20 -4.77 9.51
N HIS A 88 -6.84 -3.57 9.97
CA HIS A 88 -7.12 -3.13 11.34
C HIS A 88 -8.62 -3.17 11.64
N ARG A 89 -9.45 -2.59 10.75
CA ARG A 89 -10.91 -2.61 10.92
C ARG A 89 -11.47 -4.03 11.00
N VAL A 90 -11.02 -4.94 10.13
CA VAL A 90 -11.44 -6.35 10.15
C VAL A 90 -11.01 -7.03 11.45
N PHE A 91 -9.78 -6.79 11.91
CA PHE A 91 -9.29 -7.31 13.19
C PHE A 91 -10.13 -6.83 14.37
N THR A 92 -10.40 -5.52 14.47
CA THR A 92 -11.25 -4.97 15.53
C THR A 92 -12.67 -5.54 15.48
N GLN A 93 -13.25 -5.71 14.29
CA GLN A 93 -14.57 -6.30 14.12
C GLN A 93 -14.61 -7.77 14.55
N ALA A 94 -13.57 -8.55 14.24
CA ALA A 94 -13.44 -9.93 14.66
C ALA A 94 -13.30 -10.05 16.19
N GLN A 95 -12.54 -9.16 16.83
CA GLN A 95 -12.41 -9.12 18.29
C GLN A 95 -13.71 -8.71 18.98
N ALA A 96 -14.48 -7.80 18.39
CA ALA A 96 -15.77 -7.37 18.94
C ALA A 96 -16.86 -8.45 18.85
N ASN A 97 -16.74 -9.39 17.89
CA ASN A 97 -17.72 -10.47 17.65
C ASN A 97 -17.03 -11.85 17.63
N PRO A 98 -16.63 -12.41 18.79
CA PRO A 98 -15.90 -13.68 18.86
C PRO A 98 -16.74 -14.94 18.57
N ASN A 99 -18.04 -14.83 18.27
CA ASN A 99 -18.97 -15.96 18.13
C ASN A 99 -19.53 -16.11 16.69
N HIS A 100 -18.65 -16.40 15.71
CA HIS A 100 -19.09 -16.89 14.41
C HIS A 100 -18.25 -18.06 13.93
#